data_AF-A0A0E3S5V7-F1
#
_entry.id   AF-A0A0E3S5V7-F1
#
_cell.length_a   1.000
_cell.length_b   1.000
_cell.length_c   1.000
_cell.angle_alpha   90.00
_cell.angle_beta   90.00
_cell.angle_gamma   90.00
#
_symmetry.space_group_name_H-M   'P 1'
#
loop_
_entity.id
_entity.type
_entity.pdbx_description
1 polymer ?
#
loop_
_entity_poly.entity_id
_entity_poly.type
_entity_poly.pdbx_seq_one_letter_code
_entity_poly.pdbx_strand_id
1 'polypeptide(L)'
;MLQSYLSYSDFCRSIYIKAWIYVYPNHIRCFGNRIHIFVEYFSQSDFSEQCMAIYVTGDTHGDMEIDRLSFKNWPVGKTLSRTDVVVILGDFWFGPGRTKSDDFWLDWLEDKPWTTLVVDGNHENFPILNSLPDGQAFGNTVGIIRPHVLHLRRGLIYDICGYRCLAIGGADSIDVAYRTKGVNWWPEESITHEDISRAEQSLELHGYNIDYVFSHTGPTAIVKRALHAAYGVDIDAPLLFDASSLQLDTLVPKLKFKRWFMGHLHTDSMFFDVNYYVLWKSIIKADFQI
;
A
#
# COMPACT_ATOMS: atom_id res chain seq x y z
N MET A 1 34.82 16.53 -54.13
CA MET A 1 34.32 17.47 -53.11
C MET A 1 33.74 16.63 -51.97
N LEU A 2 34.56 16.31 -50.96
CA LEU A 2 34.58 16.96 -49.63
C LEU A 2 33.29 16.66 -48.84
N GLN A 3 33.31 15.62 -47.97
CA GLN A 3 33.42 15.70 -46.49
C GLN A 3 32.17 16.31 -45.84
N SER A 4 31.50 15.61 -44.91
CA SER A 4 31.98 15.54 -43.53
C SER A 4 31.67 14.22 -42.80
N TYR A 5 32.60 13.90 -41.90
CA TYR A 5 32.59 12.83 -40.91
C TYR A 5 31.79 13.23 -39.67
N LEU A 6 31.10 12.28 -39.05
CA LEU A 6 30.99 12.18 -37.59
C LEU A 6 31.17 10.71 -37.19
N SER A 7 32.26 10.43 -36.50
CA SER A 7 32.57 9.15 -35.87
C SER A 7 31.70 8.95 -34.62
N TYR A 8 31.05 7.81 -34.50
CA TYR A 8 30.59 7.29 -33.21
C TYR A 8 31.40 6.04 -32.90
N SER A 9 32.58 6.24 -32.31
CA SER A 9 33.21 5.24 -31.45
C SER A 9 32.76 5.49 -30.01
N ASP A 10 32.76 4.43 -29.22
CA ASP A 10 32.69 4.42 -27.75
C ASP A 10 31.29 4.32 -27.12
N PHE A 11 30.82 3.07 -26.95
CA PHE A 11 30.44 2.42 -25.66
C PHE A 11 29.49 1.22 -25.88
N CYS A 12 29.92 0.17 -26.60
CA CYS A 12 29.32 -1.15 -26.39
C CYS A 12 29.87 -1.76 -25.10
N ARG A 13 29.35 -1.35 -23.95
CA ARG A 13 29.42 -2.19 -22.75
C ARG A 13 28.28 -3.20 -22.84
N SER A 14 28.63 -4.44 -23.18
CA SER A 14 27.74 -5.59 -23.03
C SER A 14 27.27 -5.69 -21.58
N ILE A 15 26.00 -5.35 -21.34
CA ILE A 15 25.33 -5.55 -20.06
C ILE A 15 24.86 -7.02 -20.03
N TYR A 16 25.55 -7.85 -19.26
CA TYR A 16 25.07 -9.19 -18.94
C TYR A 16 24.06 -9.09 -17.79
N ILE A 17 22.77 -9.11 -18.12
CA ILE A 17 21.71 -9.26 -17.14
C ILE A 17 21.40 -10.75 -17.01
N LYS A 18 21.76 -11.37 -15.88
CA LYS A 18 21.16 -12.65 -15.48
C LYS A 18 19.78 -12.36 -14.91
N ALA A 19 18.74 -12.47 -15.73
CA ALA A 19 17.35 -12.40 -15.28
C ALA A 19 16.76 -13.81 -15.24
N TRP A 20 16.06 -14.14 -14.15
CA TRP A 20 15.16 -15.29 -14.12
C TRP A 20 13.87 -14.87 -14.83
N ILE A 21 13.62 -15.39 -16.03
CA ILE A 21 12.41 -15.09 -16.79
C ILE A 21 11.36 -16.15 -16.42
N TYR A 22 10.31 -15.74 -15.69
CA TYR A 22 9.11 -16.55 -15.52
C TYR A 22 8.29 -16.45 -16.81
N VAL A 23 8.14 -17.57 -17.53
CA VAL A 23 7.37 -17.60 -18.78
C VAL A 23 6.03 -18.28 -18.50
N TYR A 24 4.95 -17.51 -18.61
CA TYR A 24 3.60 -18.07 -18.50
C TYR A 24 3.32 -19.04 -19.67
N PRO A 25 2.57 -20.14 -19.46
CA PRO A 25 2.32 -21.16 -20.50
C PRO A 25 1.76 -20.60 -21.82
N ASN A 26 1.01 -19.50 -21.75
CA ASN A 26 0.35 -18.87 -22.89
C ASN A 26 1.31 -18.06 -23.80
N HIS A 27 2.55 -17.82 -23.34
CA HIS A 27 3.58 -17.03 -24.03
C HIS A 27 4.63 -17.90 -24.76
N ILE A 28 4.45 -19.22 -24.75
CA ILE A 28 5.28 -20.18 -25.47
C ILE A 28 4.49 -20.70 -26.66
N ARG A 29 5.00 -20.48 -27.88
CA ARG A 29 4.44 -21.09 -29.09
C ARG A 29 5.48 -21.97 -29.76
N CYS A 30 5.09 -23.20 -30.09
CA CYS A 30 5.92 -24.11 -30.87
C CYS A 30 5.49 -24.08 -32.33
N PHE A 31 6.44 -23.84 -33.23
CA PHE A 31 6.25 -23.98 -34.67
C PHE A 31 7.35 -24.89 -35.23
N GLY A 32 6.98 -26.11 -35.60
CA GLY A 32 7.93 -27.15 -36.02
C GLY A 32 8.95 -27.47 -34.92
N ASN A 33 10.24 -27.53 -35.27
CA ASN A 33 11.33 -27.85 -34.33
C ASN A 33 11.90 -26.62 -33.61
N ARG A 34 11.14 -25.51 -33.53
CA ARG A 34 11.58 -24.28 -32.87
C ARG A 34 10.58 -23.84 -31.81
N ILE A 35 11.10 -23.45 -30.65
CA ILE A 35 10.34 -22.84 -29.55
C ILE A 35 10.47 -21.33 -29.68
N HIS A 36 9.33 -20.64 -29.78
CA HIS A 36 9.26 -19.19 -29.76
C HIS A 36 8.76 -18.75 -28.38
N ILE A 37 9.62 -18.05 -27.65
CA ILE A 37 9.30 -17.42 -26.36
C ILE A 37 9.08 -15.95 -26.63
N PHE A 38 7.87 -15.47 -26.40
CA PHE A 38 7.56 -14.04 -26.49
C PHE A 38 7.94 -13.40 -25.15
N VAL A 39 9.08 -12.72 -25.12
CA VAL A 39 9.51 -11.90 -23.98
C VAL A 39 9.09 -10.47 -24.28
N GLU A 40 8.10 -9.97 -23.55
CA GLU A 40 7.78 -8.54 -23.56
C GLU A 40 8.83 -7.83 -22.71
N TYR A 41 9.69 -7.06 -23.39
CA TYR A 41 10.58 -6.12 -22.72
C TYR A 41 9.79 -4.83 -22.49
N PHE A 42 9.40 -4.58 -21.24
CA PHE A 42 8.98 -3.25 -20.84
C PHE A 42 10.23 -2.37 -20.77
N SER A 43 10.36 -1.42 -21.70
CA SER A 43 11.39 -0.39 -21.57
C SER A 43 10.97 0.56 -20.45
N GLN A 44 11.92 1.10 -19.69
CA GLN A 44 11.64 2.16 -18.70
C GLN A 44 10.89 3.37 -19.30
N SER A 45 10.91 3.52 -20.62
CA SER A 45 10.23 4.58 -21.38
C SER A 45 8.77 4.29 -21.75
N ASP A 46 8.26 3.06 -21.55
CA ASP A 46 6.85 2.74 -21.83
C ASP A 46 5.91 3.14 -20.69
N PHE A 47 6.45 3.70 -19.59
CA PHE A 47 5.72 4.25 -18.45
C PHE A 47 5.54 5.77 -18.53
N SER A 48 5.30 6.34 -19.71
CA SER A 48 4.93 7.75 -19.83
C SER A 48 3.45 8.04 -19.57
N GLU A 49 2.65 7.05 -19.17
CA GLU A 49 1.43 7.33 -18.42
C GLU A 49 1.82 7.47 -16.95
N GLN A 50 2.30 8.67 -16.62
CA GLN A 50 2.56 9.09 -15.26
C GLN A 50 1.28 8.85 -14.45
N CYS A 51 1.34 8.10 -13.34
CA CYS A 51 0.18 7.99 -12.46
C CYS A 51 -0.37 9.39 -12.16
N MET A 52 -1.67 9.59 -12.38
CA MET A 52 -2.31 10.91 -12.35
C MET A 52 -3.00 11.20 -11.02
N ALA A 53 -3.44 10.17 -10.28
CA ALA A 53 -4.13 10.34 -9.02
C ALA A 53 -3.86 9.20 -8.02
N ILE A 54 -3.77 9.59 -6.75
CA ILE A 54 -3.84 8.69 -5.60
C ILE A 54 -5.17 8.97 -4.90
N TYR A 55 -5.97 7.95 -4.70
CA TYR A 55 -7.12 7.98 -3.80
C TYR A 55 -6.82 7.11 -2.59
N VAL A 56 -7.37 7.49 -1.43
CA VAL A 56 -7.10 6.83 -0.15
C VAL A 56 -8.42 6.57 0.56
N THR A 57 -8.54 5.38 1.15
CA THR A 57 -9.66 4.96 1.98
C THR A 57 -9.17 3.98 3.05
N GLY A 58 -9.99 3.64 4.04
CA GLY A 58 -9.65 2.69 5.11
C GLY A 58 -10.69 1.57 5.24
N ASP A 59 -10.33 0.57 6.04
CA ASP A 59 -11.26 -0.30 6.77
C ASP A 59 -12.42 -0.81 5.90
N THR A 60 -12.07 -1.47 4.80
CA THR A 60 -13.07 -2.01 3.85
C THR A 60 -13.72 -3.29 4.34
N HIS A 61 -13.13 -3.95 5.34
CA HIS A 61 -13.68 -5.11 6.06
C HIS A 61 -14.19 -6.20 5.13
N GLY A 62 -13.46 -6.41 4.04
CA GLY A 62 -13.81 -7.35 3.01
C GLY A 62 -15.25 -7.20 2.48
N ASP A 63 -16.05 -8.27 2.59
CA ASP A 63 -17.39 -8.34 2.01
C ASP A 63 -18.41 -7.43 2.72
N MET A 64 -18.05 -6.88 3.88
CA MET A 64 -18.90 -5.99 4.65
C MET A 64 -18.99 -4.59 4.04
N GLU A 65 -17.88 -4.02 3.56
CA GLU A 65 -17.85 -2.62 3.12
C GLU A 65 -17.02 -2.35 1.85
N ILE A 66 -16.45 -3.37 1.19
CA ILE A 66 -15.70 -3.19 -0.07
C ILE A 66 -16.59 -2.68 -1.22
N ASP A 67 -17.91 -2.86 -1.12
CA ASP A 67 -18.88 -2.36 -2.10
C ASP A 67 -18.88 -0.83 -2.21
N ARG A 68 -18.30 -0.10 -1.24
CA ARG A 68 -18.00 1.34 -1.36
C ARG A 68 -17.16 1.66 -2.59
N LEU A 69 -16.28 0.75 -3.01
CA LEU A 69 -15.47 0.84 -4.24
C LEU A 69 -16.25 0.42 -5.50
N SER A 70 -17.55 0.11 -5.39
CA SER A 70 -18.40 -0.11 -6.56
C SER A 70 -18.61 1.19 -7.31
N PHE A 71 -18.79 1.11 -8.63
CA PHE A 71 -19.07 2.30 -9.43
C PHE A 71 -20.43 2.96 -9.15
N LYS A 72 -21.30 2.28 -8.40
CA LYS A 72 -22.56 2.83 -7.92
C LYS A 72 -22.32 3.75 -6.72
N ASN A 73 -21.53 3.27 -5.76
CA ASN A 73 -21.25 3.99 -4.51
C ASN A 73 -20.14 5.04 -4.69
N TRP A 74 -19.18 4.77 -5.58
CA TRP A 74 -18.10 5.69 -5.91
C TRP A 74 -17.93 5.83 -7.44
N PRO A 75 -18.74 6.68 -8.09
CA PRO A 75 -18.72 6.85 -9.55
C PRO A 75 -17.40 7.36 -10.12
N VAL A 76 -16.61 8.10 -9.32
CA VAL A 76 -15.27 8.57 -9.70
C VAL A 76 -14.37 7.41 -10.09
N GLY A 77 -14.53 6.23 -9.46
CA GLY A 77 -13.78 5.04 -9.83
C GLY A 77 -13.91 4.63 -11.31
N LYS A 78 -15.00 5.03 -12.01
CA LYS A 78 -15.18 4.76 -13.44
C LYS A 78 -14.21 5.56 -14.33
N THR A 79 -13.68 6.67 -13.84
CA THR A 79 -12.79 7.55 -14.61
C THR A 79 -11.32 7.23 -14.41
N LEU A 80 -11.00 6.28 -13.54
CA LEU A 80 -9.64 5.86 -13.26
C LEU A 80 -9.13 4.88 -14.31
N SER A 81 -7.81 4.73 -14.35
CA SER A 81 -7.07 3.82 -15.21
C SER A 81 -5.98 3.10 -14.42
N ARG A 82 -5.28 2.14 -15.04
CA ARG A 82 -4.32 1.29 -14.32
C ARG A 82 -3.13 2.06 -13.76
N THR A 83 -2.93 3.27 -14.24
CA THR A 83 -1.91 4.18 -13.74
C THR A 83 -2.38 4.94 -12.50
N ASP A 84 -3.68 5.07 -12.25
CA ASP A 84 -4.21 5.63 -11.01
C ASP A 84 -4.18 4.60 -9.87
N VAL A 85 -4.04 5.10 -8.66
CA VAL A 85 -3.87 4.29 -7.45
C VAL A 85 -5.01 4.51 -6.47
N VAL A 86 -5.52 3.42 -5.90
CA VAL A 86 -6.39 3.45 -4.72
C VAL A 86 -5.67 2.73 -3.58
N VAL A 87 -5.39 3.45 -2.49
CA VAL A 87 -4.76 2.93 -1.28
C VAL A 87 -5.82 2.58 -0.25
N ILE A 88 -5.79 1.35 0.26
CA ILE A 88 -6.61 0.89 1.39
C ILE A 88 -5.71 0.78 2.63
N LEU A 89 -6.06 1.54 3.67
CA LEU A 89 -5.27 1.72 4.89
C LEU A 89 -5.52 0.65 5.95
N GLY A 90 -5.49 -0.63 5.57
CA GLY A 90 -5.71 -1.75 6.49
C GLY A 90 -7.14 -2.22 6.59
N ASP A 91 -7.32 -3.29 7.35
CA ASP A 91 -8.55 -4.06 7.52
C ASP A 91 -9.26 -4.30 6.18
N PHE A 92 -8.50 -4.82 5.22
CA PHE A 92 -9.00 -5.11 3.89
C PHE A 92 -9.48 -6.56 3.73
N TRP A 93 -9.02 -7.46 4.59
CA TRP A 93 -9.18 -8.90 4.40
C TRP A 93 -10.60 -9.40 4.76
N PHE A 94 -11.03 -10.48 4.10
CA PHE A 94 -12.42 -10.95 4.05
C PHE A 94 -12.76 -12.08 5.06
N GLY A 95 -11.75 -12.65 5.73
CA GLY A 95 -11.95 -13.76 6.67
C GLY A 95 -10.68 -14.53 7.08
N PRO A 96 -10.80 -15.63 7.84
CA PRO A 96 -9.66 -16.36 8.41
C PRO A 96 -8.87 -17.21 7.40
N GLY A 97 -9.12 -17.12 6.08
CA GLY A 97 -8.49 -17.96 5.06
C GLY A 97 -8.51 -17.36 3.66
N ARG A 98 -8.32 -18.21 2.63
CA ARG A 98 -8.66 -17.93 1.21
C ARG A 98 -9.91 -18.73 0.85
N THR A 99 -11.06 -18.24 1.28
CA THR A 99 -12.36 -18.80 0.93
C THR A 99 -12.74 -18.43 -0.51
N LYS A 100 -13.76 -19.09 -1.06
CA LYS A 100 -14.32 -18.69 -2.37
C LYS A 100 -14.88 -17.26 -2.36
N SER A 101 -15.32 -16.78 -1.21
CA SER A 101 -15.78 -15.38 -1.06
C SER A 101 -14.61 -14.43 -1.21
N ASP A 102 -13.49 -14.74 -0.56
CA ASP A 102 -12.28 -13.92 -0.57
C ASP A 102 -11.72 -13.83 -1.99
N ASP A 103 -11.63 -14.96 -2.70
CA ASP A 103 -11.19 -14.97 -4.10
C ASP A 103 -12.15 -14.18 -5.01
N PHE A 104 -13.48 -14.29 -4.82
CA PHE A 104 -14.44 -13.49 -5.59
C PHE A 104 -14.21 -11.98 -5.42
N TRP A 105 -14.02 -11.51 -4.19
CA TRP A 105 -13.83 -10.08 -3.95
C TRP A 105 -12.44 -9.58 -4.35
N LEU A 106 -11.41 -10.40 -4.21
CA LEU A 106 -10.07 -10.10 -4.74
C LEU A 106 -10.08 -10.00 -6.26
N ASP A 107 -10.79 -10.90 -6.94
CA ASP A 107 -10.94 -10.86 -8.39
C ASP A 107 -11.82 -9.66 -8.82
N TRP A 108 -12.87 -9.34 -8.07
CA TRP A 108 -13.67 -8.13 -8.27
C TRP A 108 -12.86 -6.83 -8.11
N LEU A 109 -11.92 -6.80 -7.16
CA LEU A 109 -11.02 -5.68 -6.93
C LEU A 109 -9.93 -5.60 -8.01
N GLU A 110 -9.43 -6.75 -8.46
CA GLU A 110 -8.51 -6.87 -9.59
C GLU A 110 -9.16 -6.36 -10.89
N ASP A 111 -10.44 -6.62 -11.11
CA ASP A 111 -11.20 -6.17 -12.28
C ASP A 111 -11.47 -4.65 -12.30
N LYS A 112 -11.10 -3.91 -11.25
CA LYS A 112 -11.21 -2.45 -11.22
C LYS A 112 -10.23 -1.82 -12.19
N PRO A 113 -10.55 -0.64 -12.76
CA PRO A 113 -9.70 -0.03 -13.76
C PRO A 113 -8.42 0.56 -13.18
N TRP A 114 -8.24 0.61 -11.85
CA TRP A 114 -7.07 1.17 -11.16
C TRP A 114 -6.14 0.10 -10.59
N THR A 115 -5.00 0.53 -10.04
CA THR A 115 -4.12 -0.32 -9.21
C THR A 115 -4.47 -0.13 -7.73
N THR A 116 -4.77 -1.21 -7.02
CA THR A 116 -5.04 -1.16 -5.57
C THR A 116 -3.78 -1.45 -4.78
N LEU A 117 -3.44 -0.56 -3.86
CA LEU A 117 -2.38 -0.76 -2.87
C LEU A 117 -3.00 -0.95 -1.50
N VAL A 118 -2.45 -1.89 -0.74
CA VAL A 118 -2.94 -2.24 0.59
C VAL A 118 -1.81 -2.05 1.58
N VAL A 119 -2.09 -1.26 2.62
CA VAL A 119 -1.36 -1.32 3.89
C VAL A 119 -2.10 -2.32 4.77
N ASP A 120 -1.42 -3.19 5.49
CA ASP A 120 -2.08 -4.12 6.41
C ASP A 120 -2.54 -3.43 7.70
N GLY A 121 -3.61 -3.94 8.31
CA GLY A 121 -4.16 -3.53 9.60
C GLY A 121 -4.06 -4.64 10.65
N ASN A 122 -5.09 -4.77 11.49
CA ASN A 122 -5.14 -5.78 12.56
C ASN A 122 -6.15 -6.91 12.32
N HIS A 123 -6.87 -6.88 11.19
CA HIS A 123 -7.80 -7.95 10.80
C HIS A 123 -7.35 -8.74 9.57
N GLU A 124 -6.08 -8.62 9.18
CA GLU A 124 -5.47 -9.41 8.13
C GLU A 124 -5.09 -10.82 8.57
N ASN A 125 -5.08 -11.74 7.60
CA ASN A 125 -4.46 -13.05 7.78
C ASN A 125 -2.94 -12.96 7.50
N PHE A 126 -2.16 -12.74 8.56
CA PHE A 126 -0.72 -12.57 8.48
C PHE A 126 0.04 -13.76 7.86
N PRO A 127 -0.28 -15.03 8.14
CA PRO A 127 0.31 -16.15 7.42
C PRO A 127 0.15 -16.05 5.91
N ILE A 128 -1.02 -15.62 5.41
CA ILE A 128 -1.22 -15.40 3.98
C ILE A 128 -0.38 -14.22 3.50
N LEU A 129 -0.44 -13.07 4.15
CA LEU A 129 0.31 -11.86 3.74
C LEU A 129 1.83 -12.10 3.70
N ASN A 130 2.36 -12.79 4.70
CA ASN A 130 3.78 -13.11 4.81
C ASN A 130 4.23 -14.16 3.77
N SER A 131 3.30 -14.97 3.26
CA SER A 131 3.55 -15.95 2.20
C SER A 131 3.36 -15.41 0.78
N LEU A 132 2.92 -14.15 0.62
CA LEU A 132 2.70 -13.57 -0.69
C LEU A 132 4.01 -13.57 -1.50
N PRO A 133 3.96 -13.93 -2.79
CA PRO A 133 5.12 -13.81 -3.65
C PRO A 133 5.55 -12.35 -3.76
N ASP A 134 6.85 -12.13 -3.69
CA ASP A 134 7.42 -10.79 -3.84
C ASP A 134 7.42 -10.34 -5.31
N GLY A 135 7.07 -9.08 -5.51
CA GLY A 135 7.19 -8.33 -6.76
C GLY A 135 8.01 -7.07 -6.58
N GLN A 136 8.18 -6.32 -7.66
CA GLN A 136 8.77 -4.98 -7.66
C GLN A 136 7.77 -3.99 -8.26
N ALA A 137 7.41 -2.97 -7.50
CA ALA A 137 6.52 -1.89 -7.96
C ALA A 137 6.81 -0.62 -7.17
N PHE A 138 6.55 0.55 -7.76
CA PHE A 138 6.70 1.85 -7.08
C PHE A 138 8.08 2.03 -6.41
N GLY A 139 9.13 1.52 -7.07
CA GLY A 139 10.52 1.62 -6.60
C GLY A 139 10.91 0.70 -5.45
N ASN A 140 10.05 -0.23 -5.01
CA ASN A 140 10.37 -1.12 -3.90
C ASN A 140 9.70 -2.51 -4.01
N THR A 141 9.99 -3.38 -3.03
CA THR A 141 9.37 -4.70 -2.93
C THR A 141 7.91 -4.60 -2.47
N VAL A 142 7.03 -5.33 -3.14
CA VAL A 142 5.61 -5.47 -2.78
C VAL A 142 5.23 -6.94 -2.65
N GLY A 143 4.21 -7.27 -1.86
CA GLY A 143 3.57 -8.58 -1.88
C GLY A 143 2.48 -8.63 -2.96
N ILE A 144 2.48 -9.63 -3.82
CA ILE A 144 1.50 -9.74 -4.92
C ILE A 144 0.27 -10.54 -4.42
N ILE A 145 -0.87 -9.87 -4.21
CA ILE A 145 -2.15 -10.52 -3.89
C ILE A 145 -2.86 -10.94 -5.19
N ARG A 146 -2.88 -10.03 -6.16
CA ARG A 146 -3.28 -10.18 -7.57
C ARG A 146 -2.38 -9.26 -8.43
N PRO A 147 -2.38 -9.37 -9.78
CA PRO A 147 -1.51 -8.55 -10.62
C PRO A 147 -1.56 -7.03 -10.36
N HIS A 148 -2.74 -6.49 -10.01
CA HIS A 148 -2.94 -5.06 -9.70
C HIS A 148 -3.51 -4.83 -8.29
N VAL A 149 -3.43 -5.82 -7.40
CA VAL A 149 -3.74 -5.69 -5.96
C VAL A 149 -2.50 -6.07 -5.19
N LEU A 150 -1.83 -5.06 -4.61
CA LEU A 150 -0.48 -5.19 -4.09
C LEU A 150 -0.44 -4.80 -2.60
N HIS A 151 0.25 -5.61 -1.81
CA HIS A 151 0.55 -5.32 -0.41
C HIS A 151 1.84 -4.51 -0.31
N LEU A 152 1.76 -3.31 0.28
CA LEU A 152 2.92 -2.50 0.61
C LEU A 152 3.56 -3.07 1.88
N ARG A 153 4.79 -3.57 1.75
CA ARG A 153 5.58 -4.04 2.90
C ARG A 153 5.86 -2.89 3.86
N ARG A 154 5.66 -3.13 5.16
CA ARG A 154 5.86 -2.17 6.25
C ARG A 154 7.29 -1.62 6.26
N GLY A 155 7.43 -0.35 6.61
CA GLY A 155 8.71 0.34 6.82
C GLY A 155 9.46 0.69 5.54
N LEU A 156 8.83 0.56 4.37
CA LEU A 156 9.43 0.94 3.08
C LEU A 156 8.81 2.23 2.55
N ILE A 157 9.62 2.99 1.81
CA ILE A 157 9.17 4.17 1.07
C ILE A 157 9.01 3.79 -0.40
N TYR A 158 7.87 4.17 -0.95
CA TYR A 158 7.47 3.94 -2.34
C TYR A 158 7.39 5.26 -3.09
N ASP A 159 7.72 5.25 -4.38
CA ASP A 159 7.45 6.34 -5.32
C ASP A 159 6.12 6.07 -6.02
N ILE A 160 5.06 6.71 -5.52
CA ILE A 160 3.70 6.54 -6.00
C ILE A 160 3.27 7.87 -6.61
N CYS A 161 3.10 7.90 -7.93
CA CYS A 161 2.64 9.09 -8.66
C CYS A 161 3.53 10.33 -8.45
N GLY A 162 4.85 10.11 -8.28
CA GLY A 162 5.82 11.17 -8.00
C GLY A 162 5.86 11.63 -6.55
N TYR A 163 5.09 10.99 -5.66
CA TYR A 163 5.10 11.22 -4.22
C TYR A 163 5.87 10.14 -3.50
N ARG A 164 6.65 10.54 -2.50
CA ARG A 164 7.33 9.63 -1.57
C ARG A 164 6.37 9.24 -0.47
N CYS A 165 6.00 7.97 -0.44
CA CYS A 165 4.99 7.43 0.46
C CYS A 165 5.61 6.38 1.38
N LEU A 166 5.65 6.64 2.69
CA LEU A 166 5.98 5.62 3.68
C LEU A 166 4.75 4.73 3.90
N ALA A 167 4.91 3.41 3.78
CA ALA A 167 3.89 2.46 4.21
C ALA A 167 4.29 1.82 5.54
N ILE A 168 3.43 1.93 6.55
CA ILE A 168 3.65 1.31 7.86
C ILE A 168 2.32 0.84 8.44
N GLY A 169 1.94 -0.37 8.04
CA GLY A 169 0.73 -1.05 8.49
C GLY A 169 0.85 -1.64 9.88
N GLY A 170 -0.27 -2.20 10.36
CA GLY A 170 -0.42 -2.80 11.68
C GLY A 170 -1.19 -1.92 12.67
N ALA A 171 -1.81 -2.58 13.64
CA ALA A 171 -2.43 -2.03 14.83
C ALA A 171 -2.62 -3.14 15.87
N ASP A 172 -2.88 -2.78 17.12
CA ASP A 172 -3.21 -3.75 18.16
C ASP A 172 -4.72 -3.99 18.22
N SER A 173 -5.15 -5.26 18.19
CA SER A 173 -6.57 -5.61 18.33
C SER A 173 -7.07 -5.36 19.75
N ILE A 174 -8.02 -4.43 19.90
CA ILE A 174 -8.66 -4.10 21.18
C ILE A 174 -9.46 -5.26 21.79
N ASP A 175 -9.91 -6.20 20.96
CA ASP A 175 -10.76 -7.33 21.32
C ASP A 175 -9.97 -8.65 21.41
N VAL A 176 -8.64 -8.59 21.50
CA VAL A 176 -7.74 -9.76 21.58
C VAL A 176 -8.15 -10.77 22.65
N ALA A 177 -8.71 -10.30 23.77
CA ALA A 177 -9.20 -11.15 24.86
C ALA A 177 -10.33 -12.13 24.44
N TYR A 178 -11.02 -11.84 23.34
CA TYR A 178 -12.09 -12.66 22.77
C TYR A 178 -11.65 -13.45 21.52
N ARG A 179 -10.36 -13.36 21.15
CA ARG A 179 -9.82 -14.01 19.96
C ARG A 179 -8.97 -15.23 20.29
N THR A 180 -8.74 -16.05 19.26
CA THR A 180 -7.93 -17.26 19.30
C THR A 180 -6.69 -17.08 18.43
N LYS A 181 -5.52 -17.14 19.06
CA LYS A 181 -4.22 -17.04 18.39
C LYS A 181 -4.08 -18.07 17.26
N GLY A 182 -3.69 -17.58 16.09
CA GLY A 182 -3.48 -18.38 14.88
C GLY A 182 -4.75 -18.71 14.11
N VAL A 183 -5.93 -18.26 14.57
CA VAL A 183 -7.23 -18.52 13.92
C VAL A 183 -7.87 -17.24 13.44
N ASN A 184 -8.07 -16.28 14.34
CA ASN A 184 -8.68 -14.97 14.06
C ASN A 184 -7.92 -13.82 14.73
N TRP A 185 -6.71 -14.11 15.22
CA TRP A 185 -5.77 -13.14 15.76
C TRP A 185 -4.34 -13.64 15.56
N TRP A 186 -3.46 -12.73 15.18
CA TRP A 186 -2.04 -12.99 14.96
C TRP A 186 -1.23 -11.89 15.62
N PRO A 187 -0.25 -12.21 16.49
CA PRO A 187 0.59 -11.18 17.13
C PRO A 187 1.39 -10.33 16.13
N GLU A 188 1.51 -10.78 14.88
CA GLU A 188 2.09 -10.04 13.77
C GLU A 188 1.30 -8.77 13.39
N GLU A 189 0.06 -8.61 13.87
CA GLU A 189 -0.73 -7.38 13.67
C GLU A 189 -0.07 -6.13 14.25
N SER A 190 0.60 -6.27 15.39
CA SER A 190 1.24 -5.16 16.08
C SER A 190 2.45 -4.63 15.29
N ILE A 191 2.63 -3.31 15.30
CA ILE A 191 3.85 -2.69 14.77
C ILE A 191 5.01 -3.04 15.72
N THR A 192 6.09 -3.60 15.18
CA THR A 192 7.26 -3.97 15.98
C THR A 192 8.36 -2.92 15.91
N HIS A 193 9.34 -3.04 16.81
CA HIS A 193 10.52 -2.19 16.77
C HIS A 193 11.35 -2.40 15.49
N GLU A 194 11.35 -3.62 14.94
CA GLU A 194 12.00 -3.94 13.67
C GLU A 194 11.32 -3.26 12.48
N ASP A 195 9.98 -3.13 12.51
CA ASP A 195 9.24 -2.37 11.49
C ASP A 195 9.62 -0.88 11.56
N ILE A 196 9.72 -0.31 12.76
CA ILE A 196 10.18 1.07 12.97
C ILE A 196 11.63 1.24 12.51
N SER A 197 12.53 0.33 12.88
CA SER A 197 13.93 0.40 12.45
C SER A 197 14.06 0.36 10.92
N ARG A 198 13.25 -0.46 10.24
CA ARG A 198 13.19 -0.49 8.77
C ARG A 198 12.67 0.82 8.20
N ALA A 199 11.63 1.40 8.81
CA ALA A 199 11.11 2.72 8.43
C ALA A 199 12.19 3.80 8.58
N GLU A 200 12.90 3.84 9.70
CA GLU A 200 13.98 4.81 9.94
C GLU A 200 15.10 4.69 8.90
N GLN A 201 15.54 3.46 8.59
CA GLN A 201 16.53 3.23 7.53
C GLN A 201 16.06 3.77 6.17
N SER A 202 14.80 3.52 5.80
CA SER A 202 14.22 4.05 4.56
C SER A 202 14.14 5.59 4.59
N LEU A 203 13.79 6.17 5.72
CA LEU A 203 13.63 7.62 5.92
C LEU A 203 14.97 8.36 5.89
N GLU A 204 16.03 7.78 6.43
CA GLU A 204 17.38 8.35 6.41
C GLU A 204 17.87 8.61 4.99
N LEU A 205 17.60 7.68 4.06
CA LEU A 205 17.93 7.84 2.64
C LEU A 205 17.23 9.04 1.97
N HIS A 206 16.13 9.51 2.57
CA HIS A 206 15.31 10.62 2.09
C HIS A 206 15.37 11.85 3.01
N GLY A 207 16.31 11.86 3.97
CA GLY A 207 16.46 12.97 4.91
C GLY A 207 15.22 13.24 5.77
N TYR A 208 14.45 12.19 6.08
CA TYR A 208 13.19 12.26 6.84
C TYR A 208 12.12 13.17 6.22
N ASN A 209 12.20 13.45 4.92
CA ASN A 209 11.25 14.30 4.20
C ASN A 209 10.49 13.50 3.14
N ILE A 210 9.23 13.24 3.41
CA ILE A 210 8.32 12.44 2.59
C ILE A 210 7.04 13.24 2.30
N ASP A 211 6.24 12.76 1.36
CA ASP A 211 4.97 13.39 1.04
C ASP A 211 3.86 12.82 1.90
N TYR A 212 3.70 11.49 1.87
CA TYR A 212 2.60 10.80 2.52
C TYR A 212 3.08 9.70 3.46
N VAL A 213 2.37 9.53 4.58
CA VAL A 213 2.42 8.32 5.38
C VAL A 213 1.09 7.59 5.22
N PHE A 214 1.16 6.30 4.91
CA PHE A 214 0.04 5.39 4.89
C PHE A 214 0.22 4.37 6.02
N SER A 215 -0.67 4.41 7.01
CA SER A 215 -0.68 3.48 8.13
C SER A 215 -2.10 3.00 8.43
N HIS A 216 -2.25 1.95 9.22
CA HIS A 216 -3.58 1.54 9.69
C HIS A 216 -3.97 2.29 10.97
N THR A 217 -3.20 2.17 12.05
CA THR A 217 -3.33 3.08 13.21
C THR A 217 -2.47 4.35 13.04
N GLY A 218 -2.42 5.22 14.03
CA GLY A 218 -1.63 6.46 14.01
C GLY A 218 -0.95 6.76 15.34
N PRO A 219 -0.19 7.86 15.46
CA PRO A 219 0.45 8.23 16.71
C PRO A 219 -0.56 8.47 17.86
N THR A 220 -0.15 8.23 19.10
CA THR A 220 -1.00 8.22 20.31
C THR A 220 -1.85 9.49 20.42
N ALA A 221 -1.24 10.66 20.18
CA ALA A 221 -1.93 11.94 20.29
C ALA A 221 -3.08 12.09 19.27
N ILE A 222 -2.91 11.54 18.07
CA ILE A 222 -3.91 11.62 16.99
C ILE A 222 -5.03 10.61 17.23
N VAL A 223 -4.70 9.39 17.67
CA VAL A 223 -5.68 8.38 18.07
C VAL A 223 -6.58 8.92 19.18
N LYS A 224 -6.01 9.53 20.23
CA LYS A 224 -6.77 10.18 21.30
C LYS A 224 -7.70 11.28 20.79
N ARG A 225 -7.20 12.17 19.93
CA ARG A 225 -8.02 13.24 19.32
C ARG A 225 -9.19 12.67 18.51
N ALA A 226 -8.95 11.61 17.73
CA ALA A 226 -9.97 10.97 16.91
C ALA A 226 -11.04 10.28 17.76
N LEU A 227 -10.65 9.52 18.78
CA LEU A 227 -11.58 8.86 19.71
C LEU A 227 -12.39 9.87 20.51
N HIS A 228 -11.76 10.96 20.96
CA HIS A 228 -12.47 12.06 21.62
C HIS A 228 -13.51 12.70 20.70
N ALA A 229 -13.11 13.06 19.48
CA ALA A 229 -14.00 13.72 18.52
C ALA A 229 -15.17 12.83 18.06
N ALA A 230 -14.92 11.54 17.83
CA ALA A 230 -15.92 10.62 17.28
C ALA A 230 -16.83 10.01 18.36
N TYR A 231 -16.27 9.70 19.53
CA TYR A 231 -16.96 8.88 20.54
C TYR A 231 -17.02 9.54 21.93
N GLY A 232 -16.49 10.76 22.09
CA GLY A 232 -16.49 11.47 23.38
C GLY A 232 -15.61 10.82 24.45
N VAL A 233 -14.64 9.99 24.04
CA VAL A 233 -13.65 9.40 24.96
C VAL A 233 -12.84 10.53 25.59
N ASP A 234 -12.59 10.46 26.89
CA ASP A 234 -11.75 11.42 27.58
C ASP A 234 -10.34 11.45 26.95
N ILE A 235 -9.89 12.63 26.51
CA ILE A 235 -8.62 12.80 25.81
C ILE A 235 -7.42 12.47 26.73
N ASP A 236 -7.60 12.65 28.03
CA ASP A 236 -6.58 12.35 29.04
C ASP A 236 -6.58 10.86 29.44
N ALA A 237 -7.59 10.09 29.02
CA ALA A 237 -7.63 8.66 29.29
C ALA A 237 -6.41 7.95 28.68
N PRO A 238 -5.82 6.96 29.38
CA PRO A 238 -4.74 6.17 28.82
C PRO A 238 -5.26 5.31 27.65
N LEU A 239 -4.52 5.29 26.54
CA LEU A 239 -4.70 4.29 25.50
C LEU A 239 -4.06 2.99 25.97
N LEU A 240 -4.84 2.20 26.70
CA LEU A 240 -4.38 0.89 27.17
C LEU A 240 -4.28 -0.07 25.98
N PHE A 241 -3.16 -0.80 25.90
CA PHE A 241 -2.92 -1.85 24.89
C PHE A 241 -2.76 -1.35 23.45
N ASP A 242 -2.10 -0.20 23.26
CA ASP A 242 -1.77 0.33 21.94
C ASP A 242 -0.25 0.51 21.77
N ALA A 243 0.45 -0.61 21.63
CA ALA A 243 1.90 -0.62 21.44
C ALA A 243 2.27 -0.03 20.07
N SER A 244 1.41 -0.20 19.08
CA SER A 244 1.61 0.24 17.70
C SER A 244 1.63 1.77 17.61
N SER A 245 0.70 2.47 18.26
CA SER A 245 0.72 3.94 18.34
C SER A 245 1.96 4.48 19.06
N LEU A 246 2.41 3.79 20.11
CA LEU A 246 3.65 4.14 20.82
C LEU A 246 4.90 3.96 19.94
N GLN A 247 4.92 2.93 19.10
CA GLN A 247 6.00 2.77 18.11
C GLN A 247 5.99 3.92 17.10
N LEU A 248 4.81 4.31 16.59
CA LEU A 248 4.68 5.42 15.64
C LEU A 248 5.06 6.79 16.25
N ASP A 249 4.81 7.01 17.53
CA ASP A 249 5.22 8.23 18.25
C ASP A 249 6.74 8.50 18.11
N THR A 250 7.55 7.45 18.00
CA THR A 250 9.01 7.57 17.86
C THR A 250 9.45 8.23 16.54
N LEU A 251 8.63 8.11 15.49
CA LEU A 251 8.90 8.67 14.17
C LEU A 251 8.49 10.15 14.07
N VAL A 252 7.40 10.53 14.75
CA VAL A 252 6.79 11.87 14.68
C VAL A 252 7.79 13.02 14.84
N PRO A 253 8.68 13.07 15.85
CA PRO A 253 9.55 14.23 16.05
C PRO A 253 10.63 14.39 14.96
N LYS A 254 10.89 13.34 14.16
CA LYS A 254 11.93 13.34 13.12
C LYS A 254 11.36 13.63 11.73
N LEU A 255 10.12 13.22 11.50
CA LEU A 255 9.46 13.23 10.19
C LEU A 255 9.00 14.62 9.76
N LYS A 256 9.22 14.93 8.49
CA LYS A 256 8.53 15.97 7.74
C LYS A 256 7.65 15.30 6.69
N PHE A 257 6.36 15.57 6.74
CA PHE A 257 5.38 15.00 5.82
C PHE A 257 4.35 16.05 5.41
N LYS A 258 3.75 15.88 4.23
CA LYS A 258 2.63 16.71 3.78
C LYS A 258 1.33 16.24 4.41
N ARG A 259 1.08 14.92 4.42
CA ARG A 259 -0.15 14.31 4.98
C ARG A 259 0.12 12.93 5.55
N TRP A 260 -0.53 12.61 6.67
CA TRP A 260 -0.55 11.27 7.24
C TRP A 260 -1.97 10.74 7.18
N PHE A 261 -2.17 9.67 6.42
CA PHE A 261 -3.46 8.99 6.30
C PHE A 261 -3.46 7.71 7.14
N MET A 262 -4.50 7.53 7.94
CA MET A 262 -4.70 6.39 8.82
C MET A 262 -6.16 5.91 8.81
N GLY A 263 -6.41 4.66 9.22
CA GLY A 263 -7.72 4.04 9.35
C GLY A 263 -8.02 3.64 10.80
N HIS A 264 -8.40 2.37 11.01
CA HIS A 264 -8.55 1.63 12.27
C HIS A 264 -9.68 2.09 13.20
N LEU A 265 -9.89 3.39 13.32
CA LEU A 265 -10.75 3.98 14.36
C LEU A 265 -12.23 4.06 13.95
N HIS A 266 -12.60 3.51 12.80
CA HIS A 266 -13.97 3.51 12.27
C HIS A 266 -14.66 4.89 12.31
N THR A 267 -13.92 5.94 11.96
CA THR A 267 -14.41 7.30 11.84
C THR A 267 -13.69 8.04 10.71
N ASP A 268 -14.36 9.01 10.11
CA ASP A 268 -13.77 9.94 9.17
C ASP A 268 -13.49 11.28 9.89
N SER A 269 -12.21 11.60 10.11
CA SER A 269 -11.79 12.79 10.86
C SER A 269 -10.57 13.45 10.21
N MET A 270 -10.67 14.75 9.92
CA MET A 270 -9.59 15.52 9.29
C MET A 270 -9.01 16.54 10.27
N PHE A 271 -7.74 16.37 10.63
CA PHE A 271 -6.99 17.27 11.51
C PHE A 271 -6.02 18.13 10.69
N PHE A 272 -6.58 19.13 10.00
CA PHE A 272 -5.82 20.01 9.10
C PHE A 272 -4.71 20.81 9.80
N ASP A 273 -4.85 21.09 11.10
CA ASP A 273 -3.85 21.80 11.91
C ASP A 273 -2.53 21.02 12.05
N VAL A 274 -2.59 19.70 11.95
CA VAL A 274 -1.45 18.78 12.12
C VAL A 274 -1.24 17.86 10.92
N ASN A 275 -2.03 18.01 9.85
CA ASN A 275 -1.99 17.22 8.62
C ASN A 275 -2.24 15.71 8.80
N TYR A 276 -3.16 15.32 9.69
CA TYR A 276 -3.59 13.93 9.86
C TYR A 276 -5.02 13.72 9.36
N TYR A 277 -5.26 12.57 8.73
CA TYR A 277 -6.51 12.22 8.06
C TYR A 277 -6.88 10.78 8.44
N VAL A 278 -7.91 10.64 9.28
CA VAL A 278 -8.47 9.35 9.69
C VAL A 278 -9.61 9.02 8.74
N LEU A 279 -9.55 7.86 8.08
CA LEU A 279 -10.46 7.47 7.03
C LEU A 279 -11.14 6.14 7.37
N TRP A 280 -12.46 6.10 7.23
CA TRP A 280 -13.23 4.86 7.28
C TRP A 280 -14.05 4.72 6.00
N LYS A 281 -15.09 5.53 5.84
CA LYS A 281 -16.00 5.43 4.69
C LYS A 281 -15.62 6.35 3.55
N SER A 282 -14.86 7.40 3.84
CA SER A 282 -14.45 8.37 2.83
C SER A 282 -13.43 7.78 1.87
N ILE A 283 -13.56 8.16 0.61
CA ILE A 283 -12.54 7.95 -0.42
C ILE A 283 -12.12 9.33 -0.89
N ILE A 284 -10.89 9.73 -0.55
CA ILE A 284 -10.39 11.08 -0.81
C ILE A 284 -9.19 11.05 -1.75
N LYS A 285 -9.05 12.07 -2.60
CA LYS A 285 -7.87 12.23 -3.46
C LYS A 285 -6.71 12.76 -2.63
N ALA A 286 -5.56 12.08 -2.58
CA ALA A 286 -4.48 12.38 -1.64
C ALA A 286 -3.89 13.79 -1.74
N ASP A 287 -4.01 14.45 -2.91
CA ASP A 287 -3.52 15.80 -3.21
C ASP A 287 -4.64 16.87 -3.24
N PHE A 288 -5.80 16.61 -2.63
CA PHE A 288 -6.92 17.57 -2.57
C PHE A 288 -6.48 18.97 -2.12
N GLN A 289 -7.13 20.02 -2.62
CA GLN A 289 -6.88 21.42 -2.20
C GLN A 289 -7.74 21.77 -0.98
N ILE A 290 -7.17 22.50 -0.02
CA ILE A 290 -7.84 23.01 1.19
C ILE A 290 -8.36 24.42 0.91
#